data_AF-A0A565BRL9-F1
#
_entry.id   AF-A0A565BRL9-F1
#
_cell.length_a   1.000
_cell.length_b   1.000
_cell.length_c   1.000
_cell.angle_alpha   90.00
_cell.angle_beta   90.00
_cell.angle_gamma   90.00
#
_symmetry.space_group_name_H-M   'P 1'
#
loop_
_entity.id
_entity.type
_entity.pdbx_description
1 polymer ?
#
loop_
_entity_poly.entity_id
_entity_poly.type
_entity_poly.pdbx_seq_one_letter_code
_entity_poly.pdbx_strand_id
1 'polypeptide(L)' 'MEAHVASRGLVYRGIIPLMGSGSSKSTEELITFGIEAAKNEEICKVGDSVLALRLVDGSAVMLPLMVVD' A
#
# COMPACT_ATOMS: atom_id res chain seq x y z
N MET A 1 19.22 4.67 1.46
CA MET A 1 19.18 3.22 1.26
C MET A 1 17.81 2.75 0.75
N GLU A 2 16.71 3.37 1.21
CA GLU A 2 15.32 3.06 0.82
C GLU A 2 15.01 3.16 -0.70
N ALA A 3 15.56 4.17 -1.41
CA ALA A 3 15.26 4.50 -2.82
C ALA A 3 15.34 3.30 -3.80
N HIS A 4 16.34 2.43 -3.61
CA HIS A 4 16.63 1.36 -4.56
C HIS A 4 15.55 0.27 -4.61
N VAL A 5 14.83 0.03 -3.51
CA VAL A 5 13.77 -1.00 -3.46
C VAL A 5 12.56 -0.55 -4.26
N ALA A 6 12.11 0.69 -4.08
CA ALA A 6 11.02 1.28 -4.86
C ALA A 6 11.33 1.28 -6.36
N SER A 7 12.56 1.63 -6.76
CA SER A 7 12.96 1.64 -8.17
C SER A 7 12.88 0.26 -8.84
N ARG A 8 13.14 -0.83 -8.10
CA ARG A 8 12.98 -2.19 -8.65
C ARG A 8 11.52 -2.57 -8.91
N GLY A 9 10.60 -2.01 -8.12
CA GLY A 9 9.16 -2.22 -8.32
C GLY A 9 8.66 -1.71 -9.68
N LEU A 10 9.25 -0.63 -10.20
CA LEU A 10 8.89 -0.04 -11.51
C LEU A 10 9.14 -0.98 -12.70
N VAL A 11 9.98 -2.01 -12.52
CA VAL A 11 10.25 -3.02 -13.57
C VAL A 11 9.02 -3.91 -13.82
N TYR A 12 8.16 -4.08 -12.80
CA TYR A 12 6.95 -4.88 -12.91
C TYR A 12 5.77 -4.01 -13.35
N ARG A 13 5.20 -4.30 -14.52
CA ARG A 13 4.01 -3.59 -15.02
C ARG A 13 2.85 -3.72 -14.04
N GLY A 14 2.23 -2.58 -13.71
CA GLY A 14 1.06 -2.53 -12.83
C GLY A 14 1.38 -2.36 -11.34
N ILE A 15 2.65 -2.15 -10.96
CA ILE A 15 3.03 -1.82 -9.58
C ILE A 15 3.41 -0.34 -9.49
N ILE A 16 2.80 0.39 -8.55
CA ILE A 16 3.16 1.76 -8.21
C ILE A 16 3.82 1.74 -6.82
N PRO A 17 5.15 1.85 -6.73
CA PRO A 17 5.85 1.81 -5.46
C PRO A 17 5.66 3.12 -4.69
N LEU A 18 5.30 3.03 -3.42
CA LEU A 18 5.16 4.18 -2.52
C LEU A 18 6.31 4.22 -1.52
N MET A 19 6.77 5.44 -1.22
CA MET A 19 7.77 5.72 -0.19
C MET A 19 7.11 6.47 0.96
N GLY A 20 7.22 5.93 2.17
CA GLY A 20 6.71 6.58 3.38
C GLY A 20 7.70 6.46 4.53
N SER A 21 7.65 7.40 5.47
CA SER A 21 8.39 7.27 6.73
C SER A 21 7.76 6.16 7.57
N GLY A 22 8.41 4.99 7.62
CA GLY A 22 7.85 3.76 8.17
C GLY A 22 8.33 3.38 9.59
N SER A 23 9.32 4.07 10.15
CA SER A 23 9.99 3.60 11.39
C SER A 23 9.14 3.71 12.66
N SER A 24 7.98 4.37 12.62
CA SER A 24 7.12 4.60 13.78
C SER A 24 5.63 4.44 13.51
N LYS A 25 5.24 3.91 12.33
CA LYS A 25 3.82 3.82 11.93
C LYS A 25 3.25 2.43 12.18
N SER A 26 1.99 2.38 12.60
CA SER A 26 1.22 1.13 12.70
C SER A 26 0.93 0.54 11.32
N THR A 27 0.50 -0.72 11.28
CA THR A 27 0.11 -1.37 10.01
C THR A 27 -1.09 -0.64 9.38
N GLU A 28 -2.04 -0.22 10.20
CA GLU A 28 -3.23 0.53 9.80
C GLU A 28 -2.84 1.88 9.18
N GLU A 29 -1.89 2.61 9.79
CA GLU A 29 -1.41 3.89 9.25
C GLU A 29 -0.72 3.73 7.88
N LEU A 30 0.01 2.63 7.67
CA LEU A 30 0.63 2.32 6.37
C LEU A 30 -0.40 1.94 5.31
N ILE A 31 -1.44 1.19 5.70
CA ILE A 31 -2.56 0.84 4.81
C ILE A 31 -3.31 2.11 4.40
N THR A 32 -3.67 2.97 5.35
CA THR A 32 -4.35 4.24 5.08
C THR A 32 -3.50 5.13 4.17
N PHE A 33 -2.19 5.21 4.42
CA PHE A 33 -1.28 5.94 3.53
C PHE A 33 -1.32 5.43 2.08
N GLY A 34 -1.34 4.10 1.89
CA GLY A 34 -1.48 3.50 0.56
C GLY A 34 -2.82 3.79 -0.11
N ILE A 35 -3.92 3.74 0.64
CA ILE A 35 -5.27 4.05 0.13
C ILE A 35 -5.36 5.53 -0.26
N GLU A 36 -4.85 6.45 0.55
CA GLU A 36 -4.87 7.88 0.23
C GLU A 36 -4.03 8.20 -1.01
N ALA A 37 -2.87 7.57 -1.16
CA ALA A 37 -2.09 7.69 -2.40
C ALA A 37 -2.86 7.15 -3.61
N ALA A 38 -3.53 6.00 -3.48
CA ALA A 38 -4.33 5.42 -4.56
C ALA A 38 -5.55 6.29 -4.94
N LYS A 39 -6.21 6.93 -3.96
CA LYS A 39 -7.29 7.92 -4.20
C LYS A 39 -6.77 9.13 -4.98
N ASN A 40 -5.61 9.66 -4.59
CA ASN A 40 -5.01 10.82 -5.25
C ASN A 40 -4.58 10.55 -6.70
N GLU A 41 -4.21 9.29 -7.00
CA GLU A 41 -3.87 8.83 -8.36
C GLU A 41 -5.11 8.30 -9.13
N GLU A 42 -6.32 8.48 -8.61
CA GLU A 42 -7.59 8.04 -9.21
C GLU A 42 -7.67 6.52 -9.46
N ILE A 43 -6.92 5.73 -8.70
CA ILE A 43 -6.89 4.25 -8.80
C ILE A 43 -8.08 3.63 -8.08
N CYS A 44 -8.52 4.22 -6.97
CA CYS A 44 -9.70 3.80 -6.22
C CYS A 44 -10.50 5.00 -5.72
N LYS A 45 -11.75 4.76 -5.35
CA LYS A 45 -12.67 5.74 -4.76
C LYS A 45 -13.49 5.13 -3.62
N VAL A 46 -14.19 5.99 -2.88
CA VAL A 46 -15.10 5.57 -1.80
C VAL A 46 -16.08 4.53 -2.31
N GLY A 47 -16.24 3.45 -1.54
CA GLY A 47 -17.08 2.30 -1.88
C GLY A 47 -16.36 1.20 -2.66
N ASP A 48 -15.15 1.44 -3.19
CA ASP A 48 -14.36 0.37 -3.81
C ASP A 48 -13.86 -0.61 -2.75
N SER A 49 -13.71 -1.87 -3.17
CA SER A 49 -13.10 -2.92 -2.35
C SER A 49 -11.62 -3.06 -2.66
N VAL A 50 -10.79 -3.04 -1.62
CA VAL A 50 -9.33 -3.20 -1.73
C VAL A 50 -8.86 -4.33 -0.81
N LEU A 51 -7.70 -4.90 -1.14
CA LEU A 51 -7.05 -5.94 -0.34
C LEU A 51 -5.69 -5.42 0.12
N ALA A 52 -5.49 -5.34 1.43
CA ALA A 52 -4.16 -5.14 1.98
C ALA A 52 -3.46 -6.50 2.14
N LEU A 53 -2.29 -6.64 1.53
CA LEU A 53 -1.44 -7.81 1.66
C LEU A 53 -0.25 -7.48 2.56
N ARG A 54 -0.07 -8.23 3.65
CA ARG A 54 1.05 -8.06 4.58
C ARG A 54 1.79 -9.39 4.76
N LEU A 55 3.12 -9.31 4.84
CA LEU A 55 3.95 -10.41 5.32
C LEU A 55 4.08 -10.33 6.84
N VAL A 56 3.65 -11.38 7.54
CA VAL A 56 3.76 -11.55 8.99
C VAL A 56 4.45 -12.89 9.25
N ASP A 57 5.64 -12.86 9.86
CA ASP A 57 6.41 -14.07 10.19
C ASP A 57 6.59 -15.04 9.01
N GLY A 58 6.83 -14.49 7.82
CA GLY A 58 7.00 -15.25 6.58
C GLY A 58 5.70 -15.73 5.92
N SER A 59 4.55 -15.46 6.53
CA SER A 59 3.23 -15.79 6.00
C SER A 59 2.55 -14.56 5.38
N ALA A 60 1.87 -14.77 4.26
CA ALA A 60 1.06 -13.75 3.60
C ALA A 60 -0.32 -13.69 4.26
N VAL A 61 -0.67 -12.53 4.82
CA VAL A 61 -1.97 -12.23 5.42
C VAL A 61 -2.70 -11.23 4.53
N MET A 62 -3.93 -11.55 4.17
CA MET A 62 -4.80 -10.70 3.35
C MET A 62 -5.90 -10.10 4.23
N LEU A 63 -6.07 -8.78 4.13
CA LEU A 63 -7.12 -8.06 4.84
C LEU A 63 -8.02 -7.37 3.80
N PRO A 64 -9.28 -7.83 3.64
CA PRO A 64 -10.25 -7.15 2.83
C PRO A 64 -10.73 -5.87 3.51
N LEU A 65 -10.78 -4.79 2.73
CA LEU A 65 -11.10 -3.45 3.19
C LEU A 65 -12.06 -2.80 2.19
N MET A 66 -12.94 -1.95 2.72
CA MET A 66 -13.74 -1.03 1.93
C MET A 66 -13.09 0.34 2.04
N VAL A 67 -12.91 1.02 0.90
CA VAL A 67 -12.44 2.40 0.89
C VAL A 67 -13.55 3.29 1.46
N VAL A 68 -13.25 3.93 2.57
CA VAL A 68 -14.12 4.88 3.26
C VAL A 68 -13.44 6.25 3.29
N ASP A 69 -14.20 7.29 3.62
CA ASP A 69 -13.69 8.66 3.78
C ASP A 69 -12.78 8.81 5.00
#